data_AF-A0AAE5LRA7-F1
#
_entry.id   AF-A0AAE5LRA7-F1
#
_cell.length_a   1.000
_cell.length_b   1.000
_cell.length_c   1.000
_cell.angle_alpha   90.00
_cell.angle_beta   90.00
_cell.angle_gamma   90.00
#
_symmetry.space_group_name_H-M   'P 1'
#
loop_
_entity.id
_entity.type
_entity.pdbx_description
1 polymer ?
#
loop_
_entity_poly.entity_id
_entity_poly.type
_entity_poly.pdbx_seq_one_letter_code
_entity_poly.pdbx_strand_id
1 'polypeptide(L)'
;MNEVNFKKYIFRIGLIFILLVSMFSSIYAVRNYKSINVIEQSGGLKKILNIRDGENLPDNIPSLNNSGSNLENNEIKNDNGQYDSNGIVSRNADSIEKGMNDKSQQDGSVGINGGRDTKFGSNSKQRGNNKNAKQGEVNGNIQRGGVDDRYLLSITIYSVLFLIGSCSAYCLIKRKNIKFNYKDEKLIIIILIFTGIFLRISASTLVNGHNDINLFKNWAETAANGFSQFYANARQADYPPVYIYILGCIGKIANIQVFNSYYILLLKIPSIIADVATAYFIYRIGKRFLNIVTSIFLATFYIFNPAIFIDSTFWGQVDSLFTLLIVISIYLLYEKKYVSSSVMFALSVLMKPQGIIFIPVLFFELVRQRKIRNFIYAAVAAVATVIVIIIPFSVNEQSPTWIFNLYLKTISEYPYASVNAFNFLV
;
A
#
# COMPACT_ATOMS: atom_id res chain seq x y z
N MET A 1 18.85 -30.82 -45.52
CA MET A 1 17.52 -30.38 -45.05
C MET A 1 17.29 -30.54 -43.53
N ASN A 2 18.26 -31.03 -42.73
CA ASN A 2 18.03 -31.42 -41.32
C ASN A 2 18.47 -30.40 -40.25
N GLU A 3 19.48 -29.55 -40.49
CA GLU A 3 19.99 -28.65 -39.44
C GLU A 3 19.03 -27.49 -39.06
N VAL A 4 18.29 -26.97 -40.03
CA VAL A 4 17.37 -25.83 -39.81
C VAL A 4 16.18 -26.22 -38.95
N ASN A 5 15.71 -27.47 -39.06
CA ASN A 5 14.64 -27.99 -38.20
C ASN A 5 15.15 -28.24 -36.78
N PHE A 6 16.36 -28.78 -36.61
CA PHE A 6 16.91 -29.09 -35.29
C PHE A 6 17.11 -27.84 -34.41
N LYS A 7 17.71 -26.76 -34.95
CA LYS A 7 17.88 -25.49 -34.22
C LYS A 7 16.54 -24.89 -33.77
N LYS A 8 15.49 -25.03 -34.58
CA LYS A 8 14.13 -24.57 -34.24
C LYS A 8 13.54 -25.36 -33.07
N TYR A 9 13.69 -26.68 -33.05
CA TYR A 9 13.22 -27.49 -31.93
C TYR A 9 13.97 -27.15 -30.65
N ILE A 10 15.30 -26.99 -30.71
CA ILE A 10 16.10 -26.56 -29.55
C ILE A 10 15.60 -25.23 -28.98
N PHE A 11 15.32 -24.24 -29.82
CA PHE A 11 14.82 -22.94 -29.37
C PHE A 11 13.48 -23.07 -28.64
N ARG A 12 12.51 -23.80 -29.21
CA ARG A 12 11.20 -24.02 -28.58
C ARG A 12 11.32 -24.82 -27.28
N ILE A 13 12.15 -25.86 -27.27
CA ILE A 13 12.42 -26.68 -26.07
C ILE A 13 13.01 -25.80 -24.97
N GLY A 14 13.98 -24.93 -25.30
CA GLY A 14 14.57 -23.99 -24.35
C GLY A 14 13.55 -23.03 -23.74
N LEU A 15 12.67 -22.45 -24.57
CA LEU A 15 11.59 -21.58 -24.06
C LEU A 15 10.61 -22.32 -23.14
N ILE A 16 10.20 -23.54 -23.52
CA ILE A 16 9.31 -24.36 -22.69
C ILE A 16 9.98 -24.76 -21.38
N PHE A 17 11.28 -25.09 -21.43
CA PHE A 17 12.06 -25.39 -20.23
C PHE A 17 12.09 -24.20 -19.25
N ILE A 18 12.34 -22.98 -19.75
CA ILE A 18 12.29 -21.76 -18.92
C ILE A 18 10.91 -21.60 -18.26
N LEU A 19 9.83 -21.80 -19.03
CA LEU A 19 8.48 -21.72 -18.50
C LEU A 19 8.26 -22.74 -17.38
N LEU A 20 8.64 -24.01 -17.60
CA LEU A 20 8.47 -25.07 -16.62
C LEU A 20 9.28 -24.83 -15.33
N VAL A 21 10.52 -24.35 -15.46
CA VAL A 21 11.35 -23.98 -14.30
C VAL A 21 10.71 -22.83 -13.52
N SER A 22 10.23 -21.79 -14.19
CA SER A 22 9.56 -20.67 -13.52
C SER A 22 8.27 -21.11 -12.82
N MET A 23 7.47 -21.97 -13.48
CA MET A 23 6.24 -22.52 -12.92
C MET A 23 6.53 -23.37 -11.67
N PHE A 24 7.49 -24.30 -11.75
CA PHE A 24 7.90 -25.13 -10.62
C PHE A 24 8.41 -24.28 -9.46
N SER A 25 9.24 -23.27 -9.73
CA SER A 25 9.72 -22.32 -8.72
C SER A 25 8.56 -21.61 -8.03
N SER A 26 7.57 -21.12 -8.79
CA SER A 26 6.39 -20.46 -8.23
C SER A 26 5.54 -21.38 -7.36
N ILE A 27 5.32 -22.63 -7.78
CA ILE A 27 4.56 -23.62 -7.01
C ILE A 27 5.29 -23.98 -5.71
N TYR A 28 6.60 -24.21 -5.79
CA TYR A 28 7.43 -24.47 -4.62
C TYR A 28 7.42 -23.29 -3.65
N ALA A 29 7.56 -22.07 -4.16
CA ALA A 29 7.56 -20.85 -3.38
C ALA A 29 6.23 -20.63 -2.62
N VAL A 30 5.10 -20.80 -3.30
CA VAL A 30 3.77 -20.69 -2.69
C VAL A 30 3.53 -21.80 -1.65
N ARG A 31 3.91 -23.05 -1.94
CA ARG A 31 3.76 -24.16 -0.97
C ARG A 31 4.58 -23.98 0.30
N ASN A 32 5.74 -23.33 0.21
CA ASN A 32 6.61 -23.04 1.35
C ASN A 32 6.38 -21.63 1.90
N TYR A 33 5.35 -20.92 1.45
CA TYR A 33 5.08 -19.57 1.88
C TYR A 33 4.64 -19.55 3.34
N LYS A 34 5.43 -18.88 4.17
CA LYS A 34 5.09 -18.58 5.56
C LYS A 34 4.87 -17.09 5.64
N SER A 35 3.63 -16.64 5.50
CA SER A 35 3.32 -15.26 5.84
C SER A 35 3.63 -15.07 7.32
N ILE A 36 4.58 -14.21 7.65
CA ILE A 36 4.76 -13.78 9.04
C ILE A 36 3.50 -13.00 9.36
N ASN A 37 2.57 -13.63 10.09
CA ASN A 37 1.45 -12.92 10.68
C ASN A 37 2.05 -11.90 11.66
N VAL A 38 2.11 -10.63 11.24
CA VAL A 38 2.54 -9.50 12.08
C VAL A 38 1.45 -9.17 13.10
N ILE A 39 1.01 -10.19 13.85
CA ILE A 39 0.22 -10.05 15.07
C ILE A 39 1.13 -10.26 16.31
N GLU A 40 2.43 -10.57 16.11
CA GLU A 40 3.38 -10.70 17.22
C GLU A 40 4.02 -9.38 17.71
N GLN A 41 3.60 -8.21 17.22
CA GLN A 41 4.02 -6.93 17.82
C GLN A 41 3.12 -6.43 18.95
N SER A 42 1.90 -6.95 19.11
CA SER A 42 1.08 -6.74 20.31
C SER A 42 1.40 -7.74 21.44
N GLY A 43 2.10 -8.84 21.13
CA GLY A 43 2.63 -9.79 22.13
C GLY A 43 3.92 -9.33 22.83
N GLY A 44 4.66 -8.38 22.23
CA GLY A 44 5.91 -7.83 22.79
C GLY A 44 5.72 -7.04 24.09
N LEU A 45 4.54 -6.45 24.31
CA LEU A 45 4.19 -5.77 25.56
C LEU A 45 3.87 -6.74 26.71
N LYS A 46 3.42 -7.96 26.42
CA LYS A 46 3.26 -9.02 27.43
C LYS A 46 4.59 -9.68 27.80
N LYS A 47 5.60 -9.65 26.93
CA LYS A 47 6.93 -10.22 27.18
C LYS A 47 7.86 -9.29 27.96
N ILE A 48 7.55 -7.98 27.99
CA ILE A 48 8.26 -6.96 28.78
C ILE A 48 7.70 -6.86 30.21
N LEU A 49 6.51 -7.40 30.47
CA LEU A 49 5.91 -7.53 31.81
C LEU A 49 5.96 -8.98 32.34
N ASN A 50 7.14 -9.60 32.28
CA ASN A 50 7.45 -10.76 33.12
C ASN A 50 7.62 -10.27 34.57
N ILE A 51 6.50 -10.07 35.27
CA ILE A 51 6.49 -10.01 36.73
C ILE A 51 6.75 -11.43 37.21
N ARG A 52 7.89 -11.63 37.86
CA ARG A 52 8.22 -12.87 38.59
C ARG A 52 7.19 -13.03 39.72
N ASP A 53 6.60 -14.22 39.81
CA ASP A 53 5.82 -14.63 40.96
C ASP A 53 6.68 -14.52 42.23
N GLY A 54 6.15 -13.79 43.21
CA GLY A 54 6.68 -13.74 44.57
C GLY A 54 7.63 -12.57 44.86
N GLU A 55 7.08 -11.38 45.10
CA GLU A 55 7.54 -10.43 46.14
C GLU A 55 6.52 -9.28 46.24
N ASN A 56 6.29 -8.80 47.46
CA ASN A 56 5.16 -7.94 47.87
C ASN A 56 5.02 -6.64 47.03
N LEU A 57 3.80 -6.37 46.55
CA LEU A 57 3.42 -5.10 45.93
C LEU A 57 3.23 -4.01 47.00
N PRO A 58 3.76 -2.78 46.81
CA PRO A 58 3.33 -1.62 47.58
C PRO A 58 2.00 -1.08 47.04
N ASP A 59 1.07 -0.81 47.96
CA ASP A 59 -0.24 -0.19 47.70
C ASP A 59 -0.09 1.19 47.06
N ASN A 60 -0.65 1.35 45.85
CA ASN A 60 -1.35 2.55 45.34
C ASN A 60 -1.34 2.59 43.81
N ILE A 61 -2.44 2.19 43.17
CA ILE A 61 -2.79 2.65 41.82
C ILE A 61 -4.29 3.03 41.82
N PRO A 62 -4.68 4.26 41.42
CA PRO A 62 -6.07 4.69 41.43
C PRO A 62 -6.89 4.06 40.30
N SER A 63 -8.14 3.73 40.61
CA SER A 63 -9.16 3.22 39.70
C SER A 63 -9.67 4.28 38.73
N LEU A 64 -9.74 3.94 37.43
CA LEU A 64 -10.55 4.67 36.46
C LEU A 64 -11.82 3.87 36.17
N ASN A 65 -12.90 4.38 36.74
CA ASN A 65 -14.29 3.96 36.54
C ASN A 65 -14.68 4.01 35.06
N ASN A 66 -15.31 2.94 34.58
CA ASN A 66 -16.23 3.00 33.46
C ASN A 66 -17.64 2.73 34.01
N SER A 67 -18.50 3.73 33.87
CA SER A 67 -19.90 3.73 34.28
C SER A 67 -20.83 3.67 33.07
N GLY A 68 -21.80 2.75 33.14
CA GLY A 68 -23.07 2.75 32.39
C GLY A 68 -23.00 2.11 30.99
N SER A 69 -23.94 1.30 30.53
CA SER A 69 -25.22 0.85 31.09
C SER A 69 -25.82 -0.22 30.16
N ASN A 70 -26.38 -1.27 30.78
CA ASN A 70 -27.58 -2.05 30.44
C ASN A 70 -27.80 -2.62 29.01
N LEU A 71 -27.99 -3.95 28.96
CA LEU A 71 -29.10 -4.71 28.35
C LEU A 71 -28.70 -6.21 28.38
N GLU A 72 -29.12 -6.94 29.42
CA GLU A 72 -30.25 -7.90 29.44
C GLU A 72 -29.98 -9.29 28.81
N ASN A 73 -29.84 -10.25 29.73
CA ASN A 73 -30.47 -11.58 29.83
C ASN A 73 -30.49 -12.56 28.64
N ASN A 74 -29.86 -13.72 28.85
CA ASN A 74 -30.52 -15.05 28.89
C ASN A 74 -29.47 -16.13 29.26
N GLU A 75 -29.45 -16.56 30.52
CA GLU A 75 -29.99 -17.85 30.99
C GLU A 75 -29.28 -19.10 30.43
N ILE A 76 -28.40 -19.69 31.25
CA ILE A 76 -28.20 -21.14 31.33
C ILE A 76 -28.34 -21.55 32.79
N LYS A 77 -29.25 -22.51 33.01
CA LYS A 77 -29.71 -23.06 34.27
C LYS A 77 -28.67 -23.93 34.99
N ASN A 78 -28.73 -23.80 36.32
CA ASN A 78 -28.71 -24.81 37.39
C ASN A 78 -27.62 -25.91 37.41
N ASP A 79 -26.91 -25.97 38.54
CA ASP A 79 -27.16 -27.06 39.50
C ASP A 79 -26.64 -26.76 40.94
N ASN A 80 -27.61 -26.74 41.86
CA ASN A 80 -27.67 -27.21 43.25
C ASN A 80 -26.46 -27.16 44.21
N GLY A 81 -26.71 -26.62 45.41
CA GLY A 81 -26.06 -27.08 46.65
C GLY A 81 -26.08 -26.12 47.85
N GLN A 82 -27.17 -26.16 48.62
CA GLN A 82 -27.27 -26.00 50.10
C GLN A 82 -26.32 -25.06 50.86
N TYR A 83 -26.88 -24.10 51.63
CA TYR A 83 -26.96 -24.18 53.10
C TYR A 83 -27.74 -22.96 53.67
N ASP A 84 -28.75 -23.25 54.49
CA ASP A 84 -29.46 -22.30 55.35
C ASP A 84 -28.60 -21.88 56.56
N SER A 85 -28.76 -20.65 57.05
CA SER A 85 -29.31 -20.37 58.40
C SER A 85 -29.13 -18.90 58.84
N ASN A 86 -30.28 -18.26 59.07
CA ASN A 86 -30.64 -17.40 60.21
C ASN A 86 -29.75 -16.23 60.66
N GLY A 87 -30.36 -15.03 60.76
CA GLY A 87 -30.05 -14.11 61.86
C GLY A 87 -30.31 -12.60 61.70
N ILE A 88 -31.58 -12.19 61.86
CA ILE A 88 -32.02 -11.02 62.66
C ILE A 88 -31.59 -9.58 62.22
N VAL A 89 -32.57 -8.87 61.64
CA VAL A 89 -33.14 -7.55 62.02
C VAL A 89 -32.31 -6.58 62.88
N SER A 90 -32.05 -5.36 62.39
CA SER A 90 -32.53 -4.15 63.07
C SER A 90 -32.56 -2.90 62.18
N ARG A 91 -33.59 -2.08 62.42
CA ARG A 91 -33.91 -0.78 61.84
C ARG A 91 -33.25 0.36 62.62
N ASN A 92 -33.14 1.51 61.95
CA ASN A 92 -33.28 2.92 62.41
C ASN A 92 -32.20 3.77 61.71
N ALA A 93 -32.53 4.66 60.77
CA ALA A 93 -33.30 5.92 60.88
C ALA A 93 -32.50 7.08 61.49
N ASP A 94 -32.70 8.24 60.87
CA ASP A 94 -32.34 9.62 61.27
C ASP A 94 -30.90 10.07 60.96
N SER A 95 -30.60 11.28 60.46
CA SER A 95 -31.36 12.45 59.98
C SER A 95 -30.34 13.57 59.67
N ILE A 96 -30.61 14.45 58.68
CA ILE A 96 -30.53 15.93 58.75
C ILE A 96 -29.14 16.55 59.17
N GLU A 97 -28.43 17.45 58.47
CA GLU A 97 -28.81 18.73 57.84
C GLU A 97 -27.65 19.42 57.08
N LYS A 98 -28.04 20.28 56.11
CA LYS A 98 -27.50 21.56 55.59
C LYS A 98 -26.08 22.08 55.91
N GLY A 99 -25.52 22.77 54.91
CA GLY A 99 -24.61 23.92 55.07
C GLY A 99 -24.17 24.54 53.74
N MET A 100 -24.33 25.86 53.57
CA MET A 100 -24.21 26.69 52.35
C MET A 100 -22.92 27.55 52.32
N ASN A 101 -22.64 28.14 51.14
CA ASN A 101 -21.85 29.39 50.87
C ASN A 101 -20.30 29.25 50.88
N ASP A 102 -19.48 30.01 50.12
CA ASP A 102 -19.65 31.17 49.23
C ASP A 102 -18.42 31.39 48.31
N LYS A 103 -18.56 32.39 47.42
CA LYS A 103 -17.75 32.98 46.32
C LYS A 103 -16.28 33.44 46.53
N SER A 104 -15.60 33.71 45.38
CA SER A 104 -14.73 34.88 44.97
C SER A 104 -13.40 34.47 44.26
N GLN A 105 -13.13 34.83 42.97
CA GLN A 105 -12.47 36.04 42.38
C GLN A 105 -10.95 36.17 42.73
N GLN A 106 -9.97 36.67 41.94
CA GLN A 106 -9.76 37.21 40.57
C GLN A 106 -8.23 37.52 40.40
N ASP A 107 -7.69 37.62 39.16
CA ASP A 107 -6.52 38.40 38.64
C ASP A 107 -5.10 38.25 39.29
N GLY A 108 -3.91 38.50 38.71
CA GLY A 108 -3.39 39.06 37.46
C GLY A 108 -2.00 39.73 37.72
N SER A 109 -1.08 39.74 36.72
CA SER A 109 0.07 40.69 36.48
C SER A 109 1.56 40.40 36.88
N VAL A 110 2.39 40.26 35.83
CA VAL A 110 3.70 40.86 35.40
C VAL A 110 4.72 41.50 36.39
N GLY A 111 6.02 41.23 36.19
CA GLY A 111 7.16 42.09 36.60
C GLY A 111 8.54 41.68 36.03
N ILE A 112 9.32 42.66 35.53
CA ILE A 112 10.67 42.56 34.91
C ILE A 112 11.73 43.27 35.79
N ASN A 113 12.96 42.75 35.88
CA ASN A 113 14.31 43.38 36.05
C ASN A 113 15.31 42.31 36.58
N GLY A 114 16.61 42.19 36.29
CA GLY A 114 17.64 43.05 35.68
C GLY A 114 18.78 43.33 36.69
N GLY A 115 19.95 42.68 36.60
CA GLY A 115 21.18 43.07 37.35
C GLY A 115 22.24 41.97 37.60
N ARG A 116 23.53 42.29 37.39
CA ARG A 116 24.74 41.41 37.43
C ARG A 116 25.54 41.55 38.74
N ASP A 117 26.32 40.52 39.13
CA ASP A 117 27.82 40.56 39.28
C ASP A 117 28.44 39.50 40.23
N THR A 118 29.30 38.66 39.62
CA THR A 118 30.65 38.14 39.99
C THR A 118 31.10 37.63 41.39
N LYS A 119 31.68 36.40 41.39
CA LYS A 119 33.04 35.95 41.85
C LYS A 119 33.11 34.71 42.77
N PHE A 120 33.86 33.71 42.25
CA PHE A 120 34.85 32.79 42.84
C PHE A 120 34.57 31.93 44.09
N GLY A 121 34.76 30.60 43.95
CA GLY A 121 35.00 29.68 45.06
C GLY A 121 34.94 28.19 44.66
N SER A 122 36.10 27.56 44.57
CA SER A 122 36.34 26.14 44.25
C SER A 122 35.94 25.17 45.38
N ASN A 123 35.22 24.09 45.09
CA ASN A 123 35.73 22.71 45.24
C ASN A 123 34.73 21.63 44.79
N SER A 124 35.34 20.49 44.53
CA SER A 124 34.91 19.30 43.79
C SER A 124 33.79 18.44 44.40
N LYS A 125 33.20 17.62 43.51
CA LYS A 125 32.47 16.35 43.71
C LYS A 125 30.99 16.44 44.10
N GLN A 126 30.13 16.45 43.08
CA GLN A 126 29.09 15.45 42.88
C GLN A 126 28.47 15.62 41.48
N ARG A 127 28.51 14.55 40.68
CA ARG A 127 27.91 14.48 39.34
C ARG A 127 26.39 14.48 39.48
N GLY A 128 25.79 15.68 39.47
CA GLY A 128 24.37 15.89 39.23
C GLY A 128 24.15 16.24 37.77
N ASN A 129 23.43 15.37 37.05
CA ASN A 129 22.97 15.62 35.69
C ASN A 129 21.95 16.75 35.69
N ASN A 130 22.35 17.93 35.23
CA ASN A 130 21.44 18.86 34.55
C ASN A 130 22.26 19.82 33.68
N LYS A 131 22.36 19.50 32.39
CA LYS A 131 22.80 20.44 31.36
C LYS A 131 21.81 20.38 30.21
N ASN A 132 21.15 21.52 29.99
CA ASN A 132 20.69 22.05 28.73
C ASN A 132 21.15 21.23 27.51
N ALA A 133 20.26 20.36 27.03
CA ALA A 133 20.41 19.73 25.74
C ALA A 133 19.97 20.73 24.67
N LYS A 134 20.91 21.00 23.76
CA LYS A 134 20.66 21.66 22.48
C LYS A 134 19.41 21.06 21.83
N GLN A 135 18.55 21.93 21.30
CA GLN A 135 17.41 21.53 20.49
C GLN A 135 17.88 20.67 19.32
N GLY A 136 17.45 19.41 19.37
CA GLY A 136 17.05 18.62 18.21
C GLY A 136 18.14 18.29 17.19
N GLU A 137 19.24 17.65 17.60
CA GLU A 137 19.83 16.63 16.72
C GLU A 137 18.77 15.55 16.52
N VAL A 138 18.05 15.63 15.40
CA VAL A 138 17.18 14.54 14.94
C VAL A 138 18.11 13.37 14.65
N ASN A 139 18.13 12.44 15.59
CA ASN A 139 18.80 11.16 15.47
C ASN A 139 18.35 10.54 14.15
N GLY A 140 19.27 10.46 13.19
CA GLY A 140 19.05 10.08 11.79
C GLY A 140 18.75 8.60 11.59
N ASN A 141 17.86 8.03 12.40
CA ASN A 141 17.25 6.74 12.15
C ASN A 141 15.96 6.93 11.33
N ILE A 142 16.12 7.44 10.12
CA ILE A 142 15.21 7.05 9.04
C ILE A 142 15.44 5.56 8.90
N GLN A 143 14.54 4.74 9.44
CA GLN A 143 14.50 3.32 9.09
C GLN A 143 14.42 3.27 7.57
N ARG A 144 15.52 2.86 6.92
CA ARG A 144 15.56 2.62 5.49
C ARG A 144 14.55 1.50 5.22
N GLY A 145 13.33 1.87 4.85
CA GLY A 145 12.30 0.97 4.33
C GLY A 145 12.68 0.51 2.92
N GLY A 146 13.91 0.03 2.75
CA GLY A 146 14.33 -0.65 1.54
C GLY A 146 13.99 -2.12 1.62
N VAL A 147 13.99 -2.78 0.47
CA VAL A 147 14.01 -4.24 0.39
C VAL A 147 14.99 -4.78 1.43
N ASP A 148 14.53 -5.74 2.23
CA ASP A 148 15.33 -6.45 3.24
C ASP A 148 16.78 -6.63 2.74
N ASP A 149 17.75 -6.09 3.48
CA ASP A 149 19.17 -5.99 3.08
C ASP A 149 19.70 -7.34 2.57
N ARG A 150 19.09 -8.45 3.02
CA ARG A 150 19.34 -9.83 2.57
C ARG A 150 19.23 -10.03 1.05
N TYR A 151 18.39 -9.27 0.35
CA TYR A 151 18.17 -9.42 -1.10
C TYR A 151 18.79 -8.30 -1.96
N LEU A 152 19.39 -7.29 -1.33
CA LEU A 152 19.96 -6.13 -2.03
C LEU A 152 21.03 -6.54 -3.04
N LEU A 153 21.94 -7.45 -2.66
CA LEU A 153 22.98 -7.97 -3.55
C LEU A 153 22.38 -8.69 -4.77
N SER A 154 21.41 -9.57 -4.54
CA SER A 154 20.74 -10.33 -5.60
C SER A 154 20.00 -9.42 -6.57
N ILE A 155 19.32 -8.39 -6.07
CA ILE A 155 18.64 -7.37 -6.88
C ILE A 155 19.63 -6.53 -7.69
N THR A 156 20.77 -6.19 -7.09
CA THR A 156 21.84 -5.44 -7.77
C THR A 156 22.43 -6.27 -8.91
N ILE A 157 22.76 -7.53 -8.66
CA ILE A 157 23.26 -8.46 -9.68
C ILE A 157 22.23 -8.62 -10.79
N TYR A 158 20.95 -8.84 -10.45
CA TYR A 158 19.86 -8.92 -11.42
C TYR A 158 19.78 -7.65 -12.29
N SER A 159 19.88 -6.47 -11.69
CA SER A 159 19.82 -5.19 -12.40
C SER A 159 20.99 -4.99 -13.36
N VAL A 160 22.21 -5.36 -12.94
CA VAL A 160 23.41 -5.30 -13.80
C VAL A 160 23.28 -6.28 -14.96
N LEU A 161 22.87 -7.52 -14.69
CA LEU A 161 22.66 -8.53 -15.74
C LEU A 161 21.56 -8.11 -16.72
N PHE A 162 20.46 -7.54 -16.23
CA PHE A 162 19.40 -6.99 -17.06
C PHE A 162 19.91 -5.88 -17.98
N LEU A 163 20.73 -4.95 -17.45
CA LEU A 163 21.31 -3.87 -18.24
C LEU A 163 22.24 -4.40 -19.34
N ILE A 164 23.15 -5.30 -18.99
CA ILE A 164 24.08 -5.93 -19.95
C ILE A 164 23.30 -6.70 -21.03
N GLY A 165 22.29 -7.48 -20.62
CA GLY A 165 21.43 -8.24 -21.52
C GLY A 165 20.64 -7.33 -22.47
N SER A 166 20.08 -6.23 -21.95
CA SER A 166 19.33 -5.25 -22.72
C SER A 166 20.20 -4.50 -23.74
N CYS A 167 21.39 -4.07 -23.34
CA CYS A 167 22.37 -3.45 -24.23
C CYS A 167 22.82 -4.42 -25.34
N SER A 168 23.09 -5.68 -24.97
CA SER A 168 23.48 -6.72 -25.93
C SER A 168 22.37 -7.00 -26.94
N ALA A 169 21.14 -7.14 -26.46
CA ALA A 169 19.97 -7.35 -27.32
C ALA A 169 19.72 -6.16 -28.25
N TYR A 170 19.82 -4.92 -27.76
CA TYR A 170 19.73 -3.72 -28.58
C TYR A 170 20.77 -3.70 -29.70
N CYS A 171 22.03 -4.00 -29.38
CA CYS A 171 23.11 -4.09 -30.36
C CYS A 171 22.84 -5.16 -31.42
N LEU A 172 22.33 -6.32 -31.04
CA LEU A 172 21.97 -7.40 -31.96
C LEU A 172 20.79 -7.04 -32.87
N ILE A 173 19.77 -6.37 -32.33
CA ILE A 173 18.61 -5.86 -33.09
C ILE A 173 19.08 -4.83 -34.12
N LYS A 174 19.92 -3.87 -33.71
CA LYS A 174 20.45 -2.83 -34.60
C LYS A 174 21.31 -3.40 -35.72
N ARG A 175 22.09 -4.45 -35.44
CA ARG A 175 22.88 -5.19 -36.44
C ARG A 175 22.03 -6.11 -37.33
N LYS A 176 20.70 -6.17 -37.16
CA LYS A 176 19.78 -7.09 -37.86
C LYS A 176 20.19 -8.57 -37.78
N ASN A 177 20.93 -8.96 -36.74
CA ASN A 177 21.44 -10.32 -36.57
C ASN A 177 20.39 -11.29 -36.00
N ILE A 178 19.23 -10.78 -35.55
CA ILE A 178 18.15 -11.62 -35.01
C ILE A 178 17.21 -12.03 -36.16
N LYS A 179 17.31 -13.30 -36.56
CA LYS A 179 16.34 -13.93 -37.48
C LYS A 179 15.12 -14.40 -36.70
N PHE A 180 13.98 -13.75 -36.90
CA PHE A 180 12.74 -14.07 -36.20
C PHE A 180 11.81 -14.95 -37.04
N ASN A 181 11.30 -16.03 -36.44
CA ASN A 181 10.31 -16.88 -37.08
C ASN A 181 8.90 -16.49 -36.63
N TYR A 182 8.11 -15.90 -37.54
CA TYR A 182 6.74 -15.46 -37.25
C TYR A 182 5.81 -16.59 -36.76
N LYS A 183 6.11 -17.86 -37.07
CA LYS A 183 5.33 -19.00 -36.57
C LYS A 183 5.46 -19.22 -35.05
N ASP A 184 6.49 -18.67 -34.43
CA ASP A 184 6.78 -18.82 -33.00
C ASP A 184 6.27 -17.63 -32.16
N GLU A 185 5.76 -16.58 -32.81
CA GLU A 185 5.31 -15.34 -32.17
C GLU A 185 4.37 -15.58 -30.98
N LYS A 186 3.27 -16.31 -31.20
CA LYS A 186 2.26 -16.56 -30.16
C LYS A 186 2.86 -17.33 -28.98
N LEU A 187 3.69 -18.34 -29.27
CA LEU A 187 4.34 -19.15 -28.25
C LEU A 187 5.29 -18.31 -27.40
N ILE A 188 6.11 -17.46 -28.04
CA ILE A 188 7.05 -16.57 -27.35
C ILE A 188 6.31 -15.64 -26.39
N ILE A 189 5.22 -15.02 -26.84
CA ILE A 189 4.43 -14.11 -25.98
C ILE A 189 3.77 -14.86 -24.85
N ILE A 190 3.17 -16.03 -25.09
CA ILE A 190 2.59 -16.85 -24.02
C ILE A 190 3.67 -17.18 -22.98
N ILE A 191 4.82 -17.67 -23.41
CA ILE A 191 5.92 -18.02 -22.51
C ILE A 191 6.42 -16.79 -21.75
N LEU A 192 6.56 -15.65 -22.41
CA LEU A 192 6.98 -14.40 -21.78
C LEU A 192 6.04 -13.99 -20.65
N ILE A 193 4.73 -13.97 -20.94
CA ILE A 193 3.67 -13.57 -20.00
C ILE A 193 3.64 -14.50 -18.79
N PHE A 194 3.59 -15.82 -19.01
CA PHE A 194 3.53 -16.78 -17.90
C PHE A 194 4.83 -16.84 -17.11
N THR A 195 5.99 -16.77 -17.76
CA THR A 195 7.29 -16.68 -17.06
C THR A 195 7.35 -15.42 -16.20
N GLY A 196 6.90 -14.27 -16.71
CA GLY A 196 6.82 -13.03 -15.96
C GLY A 196 5.92 -13.11 -14.73
N ILE A 197 4.77 -13.78 -14.83
CA ILE A 197 3.87 -14.03 -13.70
C ILE A 197 4.53 -14.96 -12.68
N PHE A 198 5.01 -16.13 -13.11
CA PHE A 198 5.54 -17.15 -12.20
C PHE A 198 6.79 -16.66 -11.45
N LEU A 199 7.69 -15.93 -12.12
CA LEU A 199 8.84 -15.34 -11.45
C LEU A 199 8.44 -14.30 -10.41
N ARG A 200 7.45 -13.44 -10.71
CA ARG A 200 6.95 -12.46 -9.74
C ARG A 200 6.24 -13.11 -8.56
N ILE A 201 5.43 -14.14 -8.79
CA ILE A 201 4.79 -14.91 -7.69
C ILE A 201 5.86 -15.54 -6.81
N SER A 202 6.86 -16.20 -7.41
CA SER A 202 7.97 -16.82 -6.68
C SER A 202 8.78 -15.80 -5.86
N ALA A 203 9.10 -14.65 -6.45
CA ALA A 203 9.83 -13.61 -5.74
C ALA A 203 8.98 -12.89 -4.68
N SER A 204 7.66 -12.79 -4.87
CA SER A 204 6.74 -12.12 -3.94
C SER A 204 6.63 -12.83 -2.59
N THR A 205 6.91 -14.14 -2.54
CA THR A 205 6.90 -14.90 -1.29
C THR A 205 8.19 -14.74 -0.47
N LEU A 206 9.23 -14.10 -1.02
CA LEU A 206 10.52 -13.92 -0.34
C LEU A 206 10.50 -12.77 0.67
N VAL A 207 9.70 -11.73 0.40
CA VAL A 207 9.59 -10.54 1.25
C VAL A 207 8.14 -10.11 1.41
N ASN A 208 7.78 -9.65 2.60
CA ASN A 208 6.41 -9.19 2.86
C ASN A 208 6.07 -7.91 2.09
N GLY A 209 7.02 -7.00 1.91
CA GLY A 209 6.79 -5.70 1.29
C GLY A 209 7.35 -4.56 2.12
N HIS A 210 7.25 -3.35 1.58
CA HIS A 210 7.46 -2.12 2.33
C HIS A 210 6.32 -1.90 3.34
N ASN A 211 6.48 -0.93 4.25
CA ASN A 211 5.50 -0.60 5.28
C ASN A 211 4.08 -0.33 4.75
N ASP A 212 3.97 0.14 3.49
CA ASP A 212 2.70 0.39 2.81
C ASP A 212 1.80 -0.85 2.75
N ILE A 213 2.38 -2.06 2.71
CA ILE A 213 1.62 -3.30 2.62
C ILE A 213 0.72 -3.51 3.85
N ASN A 214 1.13 -2.99 5.01
CA ASN A 214 0.34 -3.05 6.24
C ASN A 214 -0.85 -2.09 6.19
N LEU A 215 -0.67 -0.92 5.57
CA LEU A 215 -1.78 0.00 5.29
C LEU A 215 -2.76 -0.63 4.32
N PHE A 216 -2.26 -1.22 3.21
CA PHE A 216 -3.12 -1.90 2.24
C PHE A 216 -3.88 -3.09 2.86
N LYS A 217 -3.26 -3.84 3.77
CA LYS A 217 -3.96 -4.89 4.53
C LYS A 217 -5.06 -4.31 5.41
N ASN A 218 -4.78 -3.26 6.19
CA ASN A 218 -5.79 -2.60 7.02
C ASN A 218 -6.95 -2.05 6.17
N TRP A 219 -6.64 -1.42 5.04
CA TRP A 219 -7.64 -0.90 4.12
C TRP A 219 -8.46 -2.02 3.49
N ALA A 220 -7.85 -3.15 3.12
CA ALA A 220 -8.57 -4.31 2.61
C ALA A 220 -9.54 -4.90 3.65
N GLU A 221 -9.11 -5.05 4.90
CA GLU A 221 -9.96 -5.49 6.01
C GLU A 221 -11.11 -4.51 6.26
N THR A 222 -10.83 -3.20 6.26
CA THR A 222 -11.85 -2.16 6.47
C THR A 222 -12.86 -2.14 5.31
N ALA A 223 -12.38 -2.17 4.07
CA ALA A 223 -13.22 -2.15 2.87
C ALA A 223 -14.05 -3.43 2.72
N ALA A 224 -13.58 -4.56 3.23
CA ALA A 224 -14.34 -5.81 3.25
C ALA A 224 -15.61 -5.72 4.12
N ASN A 225 -15.58 -4.90 5.17
CA ASN A 225 -16.71 -4.65 6.08
C ASN A 225 -17.71 -3.62 5.54
N GLY A 226 -17.35 -2.84 4.51
CA GLY A 226 -18.25 -1.92 3.83
C GLY A 226 -17.54 -0.65 3.33
N PHE A 227 -17.96 -0.16 2.16
CA PHE A 227 -17.36 1.04 1.54
C PHE A 227 -17.85 2.35 2.16
N SER A 228 -19.07 2.39 2.67
CA SER A 228 -19.72 3.62 3.14
C SER A 228 -19.11 4.23 4.39
N GLN A 229 -18.33 3.48 5.15
CA GLN A 229 -17.60 3.97 6.34
C GLN A 229 -16.08 3.80 6.19
N PHE A 230 -15.61 3.51 4.97
CA PHE A 230 -14.20 3.21 4.74
C PHE A 230 -13.31 4.38 5.16
N TYR A 231 -13.53 5.58 4.62
CA TYR A 231 -12.67 6.75 4.91
C TYR A 231 -12.77 7.25 6.35
N ALA A 232 -13.83 6.90 7.08
CA ALA A 232 -13.96 7.19 8.51
C ALA A 232 -13.14 6.23 9.40
N ASN A 233 -13.01 4.97 9.00
CA ASN A 233 -12.44 3.90 9.83
C ASN A 233 -11.04 3.44 9.39
N ALA A 234 -10.67 3.67 8.14
CA ALA A 234 -9.40 3.21 7.58
C ALA A 234 -8.23 4.05 8.11
N ARG A 235 -7.15 3.38 8.51
CA ARG A 235 -5.97 4.06 9.04
C ARG A 235 -5.25 4.81 7.93
N GLN A 236 -5.16 6.14 8.05
CA GLN A 236 -4.38 6.98 7.12
C GLN A 236 -4.72 6.74 5.64
N ALA A 237 -6.01 6.58 5.33
CA ALA A 237 -6.43 6.36 3.94
C ALA A 237 -6.25 7.63 3.10
N ASP A 238 -5.29 7.57 2.17
CA ASP A 238 -4.92 8.64 1.24
C ASP A 238 -5.17 8.25 -0.24
N TYR A 239 -5.62 7.01 -0.49
CA TYR A 239 -5.95 6.54 -1.84
C TYR A 239 -7.42 6.84 -2.19
N PRO A 240 -7.70 7.30 -3.42
CA PRO A 240 -9.06 7.42 -3.90
C PRO A 240 -9.72 6.06 -4.23
N PRO A 241 -11.04 6.04 -4.48
CA PRO A 241 -11.86 4.83 -4.35
C PRO A 241 -11.53 3.63 -5.25
N VAL A 242 -10.91 3.82 -6.42
CA VAL A 242 -10.74 2.71 -7.40
C VAL A 242 -9.88 1.59 -6.81
N TYR A 243 -8.80 1.91 -6.13
CA TYR A 243 -7.97 0.89 -5.50
C TYR A 243 -8.69 0.22 -4.32
N ILE A 244 -9.54 0.98 -3.61
CA ILE A 244 -10.26 0.49 -2.44
C ILE A 244 -11.27 -0.60 -2.82
N TYR A 245 -11.88 -0.55 -4.00
CA TYR A 245 -12.68 -1.67 -4.51
C TYR A 245 -11.87 -2.95 -4.67
N ILE A 246 -10.64 -2.85 -5.22
CA ILE A 246 -9.74 -3.99 -5.39
C ILE A 246 -9.37 -4.57 -4.02
N LEU A 247 -9.03 -3.70 -3.07
CA LEU A 247 -8.71 -4.09 -1.69
C LEU A 247 -9.90 -4.74 -0.97
N GLY A 248 -11.12 -4.21 -1.12
CA GLY A 248 -12.32 -4.79 -0.51
C GLY A 248 -12.60 -6.21 -1.02
N CYS A 249 -12.38 -6.47 -2.32
CA CYS A 249 -12.44 -7.82 -2.87
C CYS A 249 -11.36 -8.74 -2.27
N ILE A 250 -10.11 -8.26 -2.16
CA ILE A 250 -9.02 -9.02 -1.55
C ILE A 250 -9.32 -9.33 -0.08
N GLY A 251 -9.80 -8.35 0.69
CA GLY A 251 -10.12 -8.55 2.10
C GLY A 251 -11.20 -9.61 2.31
N LYS A 252 -12.25 -9.61 1.47
CA LYS A 252 -13.26 -10.68 1.48
C LYS A 252 -12.68 -12.05 1.15
N ILE A 253 -11.81 -12.15 0.14
CA ILE A 253 -11.15 -13.41 -0.23
C ILE A 253 -10.23 -13.89 0.89
N ALA A 254 -9.44 -13.00 1.48
CA ALA A 254 -8.46 -13.34 2.50
C ALA A 254 -9.08 -13.66 3.88
N ASN A 255 -10.33 -13.26 4.12
CA ASN A 255 -11.12 -13.68 5.28
C ASN A 255 -11.56 -15.16 5.20
N ILE A 256 -11.48 -15.80 4.03
CA ILE A 256 -11.68 -17.24 3.90
C ILE A 256 -10.45 -17.96 4.49
N GLN A 257 -10.67 -18.90 5.41
CA GLN A 257 -9.61 -19.54 6.20
C GLN A 257 -8.45 -20.09 5.36
N VAL A 258 -8.74 -20.70 4.21
CA VAL A 258 -7.72 -21.27 3.29
C VAL A 258 -6.79 -20.20 2.70
N PHE A 259 -7.29 -18.98 2.53
CA PHE A 259 -6.56 -17.87 1.90
C PHE A 259 -5.90 -16.91 2.89
N ASN A 260 -6.22 -17.03 4.18
CA ASN A 260 -5.73 -16.10 5.20
C ASN A 260 -4.19 -16.05 5.29
N SER A 261 -3.53 -17.21 5.22
CA SER A 261 -2.06 -17.31 5.19
C SER A 261 -1.42 -16.77 3.90
N TYR A 262 -2.21 -16.39 2.90
CA TYR A 262 -1.74 -15.84 1.63
C TYR A 262 -2.11 -14.36 1.44
N TYR A 263 -2.59 -13.68 2.50
CA TYR A 263 -3.11 -12.31 2.41
C TYR A 263 -2.14 -11.35 1.70
N ILE A 264 -0.88 -11.30 2.14
CA ILE A 264 0.13 -10.40 1.56
C ILE A 264 0.39 -10.74 0.08
N LEU A 265 0.44 -12.02 -0.27
CA LEU A 265 0.56 -12.43 -1.66
C LEU A 265 -0.65 -11.93 -2.48
N LEU A 266 -1.87 -12.11 -1.96
CA LEU A 266 -3.10 -11.64 -2.60
C LEU A 266 -3.12 -10.12 -2.83
N LEU A 267 -2.53 -9.33 -1.92
CA LEU A 267 -2.38 -7.88 -2.10
C LEU A 267 -1.48 -7.52 -3.29
N LYS A 268 -0.45 -8.33 -3.58
CA LYS A 268 0.51 -8.09 -4.67
C LYS A 268 0.01 -8.59 -6.03
N ILE A 269 -0.85 -9.61 -6.05
CA ILE A 269 -1.34 -10.23 -7.30
C ILE A 269 -1.93 -9.23 -8.31
N PRO A 270 -2.77 -8.25 -7.93
CA PRO A 270 -3.28 -7.26 -8.89
C PRO A 270 -2.18 -6.48 -9.62
N SER A 271 -1.15 -6.03 -8.90
CA SER A 271 -0.01 -5.32 -9.50
C SER A 271 0.80 -6.23 -10.43
N ILE A 272 1.01 -7.49 -10.03
CA ILE A 272 1.70 -8.51 -10.86
C ILE A 272 0.94 -8.76 -12.17
N ILE A 273 -0.39 -8.89 -12.08
CA ILE A 273 -1.24 -9.04 -13.28
C ILE A 273 -1.16 -7.78 -14.14
N ALA A 274 -1.18 -6.60 -13.53
CA ALA A 274 -1.12 -5.34 -14.25
C ALA A 274 0.20 -5.13 -15.00
N ASP A 275 1.33 -5.54 -14.42
CA ASP A 275 2.64 -5.53 -15.09
C ASP A 275 2.62 -6.37 -16.37
N VAL A 276 2.14 -7.60 -16.25
CA VAL A 276 2.16 -8.56 -17.36
C VAL A 276 1.13 -8.16 -18.42
N ALA A 277 -0.03 -7.65 -18.02
CA ALA A 277 -1.00 -7.04 -18.93
C ALA A 277 -0.39 -5.84 -19.68
N THR A 278 0.34 -4.97 -18.98
CA THR A 278 1.02 -3.82 -19.59
C THR A 278 2.06 -4.27 -20.61
N ALA A 279 2.87 -5.28 -20.29
CA ALA A 279 3.81 -5.87 -21.25
C ALA A 279 3.11 -6.41 -22.51
N TYR A 280 1.96 -7.06 -22.35
CA TYR A 280 1.15 -7.51 -23.48
C TYR A 280 0.62 -6.33 -24.31
N PHE A 281 0.16 -5.24 -23.68
CA PHE A 281 -0.25 -4.03 -24.38
C PHE A 281 0.89 -3.38 -25.14
N ILE A 282 2.09 -3.26 -24.54
CA ILE A 282 3.30 -2.77 -25.20
C ILE A 282 3.59 -3.58 -26.46
N TYR A 283 3.54 -4.90 -26.37
CA TYR A 283 3.70 -5.78 -27.52
C TYR A 283 2.64 -5.53 -28.61
N ARG A 284 1.36 -5.49 -28.22
CA ARG A 284 0.22 -5.31 -29.15
C ARG A 284 0.26 -3.96 -29.87
N ILE A 285 0.59 -2.91 -29.14
CA ILE A 285 0.74 -1.54 -29.66
C ILE A 285 1.99 -1.49 -30.54
N GLY A 286 3.12 -2.00 -30.04
CA GLY A 286 4.39 -2.08 -30.77
C GLY A 286 4.22 -2.69 -32.14
N LYS A 287 3.46 -3.80 -32.28
CA LYS A 287 3.21 -4.45 -33.57
C LYS A 287 2.54 -3.55 -34.61
N ARG A 288 1.84 -2.49 -34.21
CA ARG A 288 1.18 -1.56 -35.13
C ARG A 288 2.14 -0.51 -35.67
N PHE A 289 3.21 -0.18 -34.92
CA PHE A 289 4.11 0.94 -35.23
C PHE A 289 5.54 0.52 -35.51
N LEU A 290 5.94 -0.67 -35.06
CA LEU A 290 7.29 -1.20 -35.06
C LEU A 290 7.29 -2.61 -35.65
N ASN A 291 8.49 -3.13 -35.94
CA ASN A 291 8.62 -4.52 -36.33
C ASN A 291 8.39 -5.48 -35.15
N ILE A 292 8.12 -6.75 -35.46
CA ILE A 292 7.79 -7.77 -34.46
C ILE A 292 8.90 -7.98 -33.42
N VAL A 293 10.17 -7.95 -33.85
CA VAL A 293 11.33 -8.19 -33.00
C VAL A 293 11.45 -7.08 -31.96
N THR A 294 11.37 -5.82 -32.40
CA THR A 294 11.37 -4.66 -31.50
C THR A 294 10.17 -4.68 -30.56
N SER A 295 9.00 -5.08 -31.04
CA SER A 295 7.78 -5.15 -30.20
C SER A 295 7.92 -6.19 -29.08
N ILE A 296 8.44 -7.38 -29.40
CA ILE A 296 8.73 -8.42 -28.41
C ILE A 296 9.83 -7.96 -27.47
N PHE A 297 10.89 -7.35 -28.00
CA PHE A 297 11.98 -6.82 -27.19
C PHE A 297 11.50 -5.78 -26.17
N LEU A 298 10.65 -4.83 -26.56
CA LEU A 298 10.11 -3.82 -25.64
C LEU A 298 9.22 -4.45 -24.56
N ALA A 299 8.40 -5.45 -24.90
CA ALA A 299 7.60 -6.17 -23.92
C ALA A 299 8.48 -6.98 -22.94
N THR A 300 9.51 -7.64 -23.46
CA THR A 300 10.52 -8.35 -22.65
C THR A 300 11.30 -7.40 -21.75
N PHE A 301 11.69 -6.23 -22.27
CA PHE A 301 12.37 -5.19 -21.51
C PHE A 301 11.49 -4.70 -20.36
N TYR A 302 10.21 -4.42 -20.61
CA TYR A 302 9.27 -3.98 -19.57
C TYR A 302 9.06 -5.06 -18.49
N ILE A 303 8.76 -6.29 -18.89
CA ILE A 303 8.40 -7.35 -17.93
C ILE A 303 9.57 -7.79 -17.05
N PHE A 304 10.82 -7.61 -17.50
CA PHE A 304 12.02 -7.92 -16.73
C PHE A 304 12.77 -6.66 -16.25
N ASN A 305 12.17 -5.47 -16.39
CA ASN A 305 12.77 -4.25 -15.87
C ASN A 305 12.86 -4.35 -14.34
N PRO A 306 14.06 -4.15 -13.74
CA PRO A 306 14.25 -4.26 -12.30
C PRO A 306 13.35 -3.34 -11.49
N ALA A 307 13.17 -2.08 -11.91
CA ALA A 307 12.31 -1.15 -11.17
C ALA A 307 10.85 -1.62 -11.15
N ILE A 308 10.32 -2.02 -12.30
CA ILE A 308 8.95 -2.54 -12.42
C ILE A 308 8.79 -3.85 -11.64
N PHE A 309 9.76 -4.75 -11.75
CA PHE A 309 9.73 -6.03 -11.05
C PHE A 309 9.77 -5.82 -9.52
N ILE A 310 10.66 -4.96 -9.02
CA ILE A 310 10.81 -4.66 -7.59
C ILE A 310 9.53 -4.03 -7.05
N ASP A 311 8.97 -3.04 -7.74
CA ASP A 311 7.79 -2.28 -7.31
C ASP A 311 6.60 -3.19 -6.98
N SER A 312 6.18 -4.02 -7.95
CA SER A 312 5.01 -4.89 -7.77
C SER A 312 5.28 -6.11 -6.88
N THR A 313 6.53 -6.58 -6.83
CA THR A 313 6.88 -7.88 -6.22
C THR A 313 7.53 -7.75 -4.85
N PHE A 314 8.66 -7.03 -4.78
CA PHE A 314 9.42 -6.91 -3.55
C PHE A 314 8.86 -5.82 -2.65
N TRP A 315 8.53 -4.66 -3.23
CA TRP A 315 7.97 -3.52 -2.52
C TRP A 315 6.50 -3.73 -2.20
N GLY A 316 5.73 -4.26 -3.16
CA GLY A 316 4.28 -4.47 -3.03
C GLY A 316 3.45 -3.21 -3.30
N GLN A 317 3.98 -2.29 -4.10
CA GLN A 317 3.27 -1.09 -4.55
C GLN A 317 2.30 -1.39 -5.69
N VAL A 318 1.47 -0.38 -6.03
CA VAL A 318 0.36 -0.52 -6.99
C VAL A 318 0.48 0.37 -8.21
N ASP A 319 1.68 0.89 -8.46
CA ASP A 319 1.99 1.74 -9.61
C ASP A 319 1.79 0.99 -10.93
N SER A 320 1.92 -0.33 -10.95
CA SER A 320 1.57 -1.18 -12.09
C SER A 320 0.11 -1.04 -12.54
N LEU A 321 -0.84 -1.00 -11.59
CA LEU A 321 -2.27 -0.84 -11.89
C LEU A 321 -2.55 0.56 -12.45
N PHE A 322 -1.98 1.59 -11.81
CA PHE A 322 -2.06 2.96 -12.28
C PHE A 322 -1.50 3.12 -13.70
N THR A 323 -0.30 2.57 -13.94
CA THR A 323 0.37 2.59 -15.24
C THR A 323 -0.47 1.92 -16.32
N LEU A 324 -1.06 0.76 -16.03
CA LEU A 324 -1.94 0.07 -16.97
C LEU A 324 -3.15 0.94 -17.37
N LEU A 325 -3.80 1.60 -16.40
CA LEU A 325 -4.91 2.52 -16.68
C LEU A 325 -4.47 3.66 -17.60
N ILE A 326 -3.30 4.26 -17.38
CA ILE A 326 -2.77 5.33 -18.23
C ILE A 326 -2.46 4.81 -19.64
N VAL A 327 -1.81 3.64 -19.78
CA VAL A 327 -1.51 3.03 -21.08
C VAL A 327 -2.78 2.76 -21.87
N ILE A 328 -3.82 2.20 -21.23
CA ILE A 328 -5.11 1.96 -21.87
C ILE A 328 -5.78 3.29 -22.25
N SER A 329 -5.73 4.30 -21.37
CA SER A 329 -6.32 5.63 -21.62
C SER A 329 -5.74 6.29 -22.86
N ILE A 330 -4.41 6.29 -22.98
CA ILE A 330 -3.68 6.86 -24.13
C ILE A 330 -3.94 6.04 -25.39
N TYR A 331 -3.95 4.71 -25.29
CA TYR A 331 -4.25 3.85 -26.43
C TYR A 331 -5.66 4.10 -26.98
N LEU A 332 -6.68 4.20 -26.11
CA LEU A 332 -8.04 4.52 -26.52
C LEU A 332 -8.14 5.92 -27.13
N LEU A 333 -7.38 6.88 -26.60
CA LEU A 333 -7.30 8.24 -27.16
C LEU A 333 -6.76 8.20 -28.60
N TYR A 334 -5.68 7.45 -28.82
CA TYR A 334 -5.09 7.25 -30.14
C TYR A 334 -6.08 6.60 -31.12
N GLU A 335 -6.84 5.59 -30.66
CA GLU A 335 -7.91 4.95 -31.44
C GLU A 335 -9.15 5.85 -31.64
N LYS A 336 -9.08 7.13 -31.24
CA LYS A 336 -10.16 8.13 -31.32
C LYS A 336 -11.41 7.73 -30.53
N LYS A 337 -11.27 6.85 -29.53
CA LYS A 337 -12.34 6.43 -28.61
C LYS A 337 -12.38 7.37 -27.41
N TYR A 338 -12.73 8.62 -27.65
CA TYR A 338 -12.63 9.72 -26.69
C TYR A 338 -13.40 9.48 -25.38
N VAL A 339 -14.61 8.94 -25.49
CA VAL A 339 -15.45 8.61 -24.32
C VAL A 339 -14.80 7.51 -23.47
N SER A 340 -14.38 6.40 -24.08
CA SER A 340 -13.71 5.33 -23.34
C SER A 340 -12.37 5.77 -22.75
N SER A 341 -11.64 6.62 -23.47
CA SER A 341 -10.40 7.22 -22.98
C SER A 341 -10.64 8.11 -21.76
N SER A 342 -11.68 8.97 -21.78
CA SER A 342 -11.99 9.84 -20.65
C SER A 342 -12.45 9.07 -19.41
N VAL A 343 -13.19 7.97 -19.58
CA VAL A 343 -13.51 7.04 -18.49
C VAL A 343 -12.24 6.47 -17.86
N MET A 344 -11.28 6.00 -18.66
CA MET A 344 -10.03 5.42 -18.14
C MET A 344 -9.13 6.47 -17.47
N PHE A 345 -9.08 7.70 -17.99
CA PHE A 345 -8.41 8.81 -17.33
C PHE A 345 -9.07 9.16 -15.98
N ALA A 346 -10.40 9.22 -15.91
CA ALA A 346 -11.12 9.43 -14.65
C ALA A 346 -10.81 8.31 -13.64
N LEU A 347 -10.82 7.05 -14.08
CA LEU A 347 -10.42 5.91 -13.24
C LEU A 347 -8.97 6.01 -12.76
N SER A 348 -8.05 6.53 -13.58
CA SER A 348 -6.65 6.72 -13.19
C SER A 348 -6.49 7.76 -12.08
N VAL A 349 -7.25 8.86 -12.14
CA VAL A 349 -7.28 9.91 -11.09
C VAL A 349 -7.87 9.36 -9.80
N LEU A 350 -8.92 8.54 -9.91
CA LEU A 350 -9.57 7.89 -8.77
C LEU A 350 -8.82 6.65 -8.26
N MET A 351 -7.77 6.23 -8.97
CA MET A 351 -6.83 5.19 -8.51
C MET A 351 -5.70 5.82 -7.71
N LYS A 352 -5.12 6.91 -8.23
CA LYS A 352 -4.01 7.65 -7.63
C LYS A 352 -4.10 9.13 -8.02
N PRO A 353 -3.93 10.09 -7.08
CA PRO A 353 -3.94 11.53 -7.39
C PRO A 353 -3.01 11.96 -8.53
N GLN A 354 -1.89 11.24 -8.68
CA GLN A 354 -0.90 11.42 -9.74
C GLN A 354 -1.51 11.32 -11.16
N GLY A 355 -2.68 10.70 -11.33
CA GLY A 355 -3.41 10.63 -12.60
C GLY A 355 -3.76 11.99 -13.20
N ILE A 356 -3.90 13.03 -12.36
CA ILE A 356 -4.22 14.40 -12.81
C ILE A 356 -3.17 14.93 -13.79
N ILE A 357 -1.90 14.51 -13.64
CA ILE A 357 -0.78 14.92 -14.49
C ILE A 357 -1.03 14.57 -15.96
N PHE A 358 -1.82 13.53 -16.24
CA PHE A 358 -2.10 13.08 -17.60
C PHE A 358 -3.38 13.67 -18.22
N ILE A 359 -4.22 14.37 -17.46
CA ILE A 359 -5.43 15.03 -17.96
C ILE A 359 -5.14 16.02 -19.11
N PRO A 360 -4.06 16.83 -19.07
CA PRO A 360 -3.74 17.74 -20.18
C PRO A 360 -3.63 17.04 -21.54
N VAL A 361 -3.18 15.78 -21.58
CA VAL A 361 -3.08 15.01 -22.83
C VAL A 361 -4.46 14.79 -23.46
N LEU A 362 -5.45 14.39 -22.65
CA LEU A 362 -6.84 14.25 -23.10
C LEU A 362 -7.43 15.60 -23.51
N PHE A 363 -7.24 16.62 -22.67
CA PHE A 363 -7.80 17.95 -22.89
C PHE A 363 -7.31 18.55 -24.21
N PHE A 364 -5.99 18.61 -24.43
CA PHE A 364 -5.43 19.19 -25.65
C PHE A 364 -5.84 18.41 -26.89
N GLU A 365 -5.96 17.09 -26.82
CA GLU A 365 -6.45 16.29 -27.96
C GLU A 365 -7.93 16.59 -28.29
N LEU A 366 -8.79 16.76 -27.28
CA LEU A 366 -10.20 17.12 -27.50
C LEU A 366 -10.35 18.54 -28.06
N VAL A 367 -9.54 19.50 -27.58
CA VAL A 367 -9.51 20.87 -28.11
C VAL A 367 -8.99 20.89 -29.55
N ARG A 368 -7.91 20.17 -29.84
CA ARG A 368 -7.29 20.08 -31.18
C ARG A 368 -8.28 19.58 -32.23
N GLN A 369 -9.18 18.67 -31.87
CA GLN A 369 -10.20 18.17 -32.79
C GLN A 369 -11.24 19.21 -33.21
N ARG A 370 -11.43 20.28 -32.41
CA ARG A 370 -12.46 21.31 -32.62
C ARG A 370 -13.89 20.74 -32.77
N LYS A 371 -14.18 19.61 -32.12
CA LYS A 371 -15.48 18.94 -32.15
C LYS A 371 -16.14 19.00 -30.78
N ILE A 372 -16.95 20.02 -30.54
CA ILE A 372 -17.59 20.28 -29.24
C ILE A 372 -18.39 19.08 -28.72
N ARG A 373 -19.04 18.32 -29.60
CA ARG A 373 -19.78 17.10 -29.22
C ARG A 373 -18.88 16.04 -28.57
N ASN A 374 -17.70 15.80 -29.13
CA ASN A 374 -16.75 14.83 -28.56
C ASN A 374 -16.24 15.31 -27.20
N PHE A 375 -16.00 16.62 -27.07
CA PHE A 375 -15.61 17.23 -25.81
C PHE A 375 -16.68 17.03 -24.73
N ILE A 376 -17.93 17.37 -25.04
CA ILE A 376 -19.07 17.22 -24.11
C ILE A 376 -19.25 15.76 -23.72
N TYR A 377 -19.26 14.82 -24.66
CA TYR A 377 -19.43 13.40 -24.34
C TYR A 377 -18.28 12.86 -23.49
N ALA A 378 -17.04 13.25 -23.77
CA ALA A 378 -15.89 12.86 -22.95
C ALA A 378 -15.98 13.44 -21.53
N ALA A 379 -16.36 14.71 -21.39
CA ALA A 379 -16.54 15.39 -20.11
C ALA A 379 -17.67 14.76 -19.28
N VAL A 380 -18.85 14.55 -19.89
CA VAL A 380 -19.99 13.89 -19.25
C VAL A 380 -19.62 12.48 -18.81
N ALA A 381 -18.92 11.71 -19.64
CA ALA A 381 -18.50 10.36 -19.28
C ALA A 381 -17.48 10.35 -18.13
N ALA A 382 -16.55 11.31 -18.09
CA ALA A 382 -15.59 11.44 -16.98
C ALA A 382 -16.31 11.80 -15.67
N VAL A 383 -17.19 12.80 -15.69
CA VAL A 383 -17.99 13.21 -14.52
C VAL A 383 -18.89 12.08 -14.03
N ALA A 384 -19.59 11.40 -14.95
CA ALA A 384 -20.42 10.24 -14.62
C ALA A 384 -19.59 9.12 -13.98
N THR A 385 -18.39 8.85 -14.51
CA THR A 385 -17.47 7.86 -13.93
C THR A 385 -17.07 8.24 -12.51
N VAL A 386 -16.70 9.51 -12.26
CA VAL A 386 -16.37 10.00 -10.91
C VAL A 386 -17.55 9.79 -9.97
N ILE A 387 -18.74 10.27 -10.35
CA ILE A 387 -19.95 10.15 -9.51
C ILE A 387 -20.24 8.69 -9.18
N VAL A 388 -20.28 7.80 -10.18
CA VAL A 388 -20.58 6.37 -9.99
C VAL A 388 -19.59 5.71 -9.04
N ILE A 389 -18.30 6.02 -9.17
CA ILE A 389 -17.23 5.43 -8.36
C ILE A 389 -17.22 5.96 -6.92
N ILE A 390 -17.57 7.23 -6.69
CA ILE A 390 -17.56 7.80 -5.32
C ILE A 390 -18.84 7.52 -4.54
N ILE A 391 -19.97 7.20 -5.19
CA ILE A 391 -21.28 7.03 -4.53
C ILE A 391 -21.21 6.09 -3.31
N PRO A 392 -20.66 4.87 -3.42
CA PRO A 392 -20.66 3.93 -2.28
C PRO A 392 -19.85 4.41 -1.07
N PHE A 393 -18.94 5.35 -1.28
CA PHE A 393 -18.12 5.97 -0.23
C PHE A 393 -18.75 7.26 0.32
N SER A 394 -19.72 7.84 -0.39
CA SER A 394 -20.30 9.15 -0.04
C SER A 394 -21.53 9.06 0.88
N VAL A 395 -22.07 7.86 1.11
CA VAL A 395 -23.37 7.67 1.80
C VAL A 395 -23.38 8.19 3.24
N ASN A 396 -22.28 8.01 3.98
CA ASN A 396 -22.17 8.47 5.36
C ASN A 396 -21.20 9.65 5.53
N GLU A 397 -20.73 10.21 4.42
CA GLU A 397 -19.84 11.37 4.45
C GLU A 397 -20.65 12.63 4.71
N GLN A 398 -20.16 13.49 5.60
CA GLN A 398 -20.88 14.68 6.03
C GLN A 398 -20.92 15.78 4.95
N SER A 399 -19.99 15.74 3.98
CA SER A 399 -19.89 16.75 2.92
C SER A 399 -19.84 16.12 1.53
N PRO A 400 -20.60 16.64 0.54
CA PRO A 400 -20.45 16.27 -0.87
C PRO A 400 -19.05 16.55 -1.43
N THR A 401 -18.27 17.41 -0.78
CA THR A 401 -16.90 17.78 -1.18
C THR A 401 -15.80 16.94 -0.52
N TRP A 402 -16.16 15.88 0.22
CA TRP A 402 -15.19 15.03 0.93
C TRP A 402 -14.04 14.56 0.04
N ILE A 403 -14.33 14.25 -1.24
CA ILE A 403 -13.31 13.78 -2.19
C ILE A 403 -12.26 14.86 -2.48
N PHE A 404 -12.66 16.13 -2.57
CA PHE A 404 -11.73 17.24 -2.74
C PHE A 404 -10.87 17.44 -1.49
N ASN A 405 -11.48 17.31 -0.30
CA ASN A 405 -10.76 17.38 0.96
C ASN A 405 -9.74 16.24 1.09
N LEU A 406 -10.07 15.04 0.63
CA LEU A 406 -9.13 13.91 0.56
C LEU A 406 -7.91 14.29 -0.28
N TYR A 407 -8.11 14.74 -1.53
CA TYR A 407 -7.01 15.14 -2.40
C TYR A 407 -6.16 16.27 -1.81
N LEU A 408 -6.79 17.30 -1.24
CA LEU A 408 -6.07 18.42 -0.61
C LEU A 408 -5.23 17.95 0.58
N LYS A 409 -5.79 17.07 1.41
CA LYS A 409 -5.08 16.48 2.55
C LYS A 409 -3.85 15.70 2.10
N THR A 410 -4.01 14.80 1.12
CA THR A 410 -2.90 13.99 0.58
C THR A 410 -1.78 14.86 0.01
N ILE A 411 -2.10 15.94 -0.70
CA ILE A 411 -1.09 16.88 -1.22
C ILE A 411 -0.35 17.61 -0.09
N SER A 412 -1.07 17.96 0.99
CA SER A 412 -0.50 18.67 2.14
C SER A 412 0.28 17.79 3.13
N GLU A 413 0.17 16.46 3.02
CA GLU A 413 0.69 15.51 4.00
C GLU A 413 2.23 15.51 4.09
N TYR A 414 2.90 15.76 2.98
CA TYR A 414 4.36 15.87 2.92
C TYR A 414 4.76 17.25 2.37
N PRO A 415 4.88 18.28 3.24
CA PRO A 415 5.21 19.65 2.83
C PRO A 415 6.71 19.82 2.55
N TYR A 416 7.31 18.84 1.89
CA TYR A 416 8.72 18.84 1.51
C TYR A 416 8.83 18.99 -0.01
N ALA A 417 9.74 19.86 -0.46
CA ALA A 417 10.05 19.98 -1.89
C ALA A 417 10.72 18.72 -2.44
N SER A 418 11.46 17.99 -1.60
CA SER A 418 12.11 16.73 -1.93
C SER A 418 12.32 15.88 -0.68
N VAL A 419 12.33 14.56 -0.87
CA VAL A 419 12.63 13.57 0.17
C VAL A 419 13.77 12.69 -0.35
N ASN A 420 14.95 13.30 -0.56
CA ASN A 420 16.12 12.69 -1.20
C ASN A 420 15.82 12.13 -2.61
N ALA A 421 14.89 12.76 -3.34
CA ALA A 421 14.60 12.38 -4.71
C ALA A 421 15.67 12.94 -5.66
N PHE A 422 15.89 12.25 -6.78
CA PHE A 422 16.77 12.73 -7.85
C PHE A 422 16.07 13.84 -8.66
N ASN A 423 15.89 15.00 -8.05
CA ASN A 423 15.28 16.18 -8.67
C ASN A 423 16.18 17.42 -8.50
N PHE A 424 15.74 18.56 -9.06
CA PHE A 424 16.49 19.81 -8.99
C PHE A 424 16.53 20.45 -7.60
N LEU A 425 15.64 20.03 -6.70
CA LEU A 425 15.46 20.58 -5.37
C LEU A 425 16.05 19.59 -4.37
N VAL A 426 17.38 19.52 -4.28
CA VAL A 426 18.06 18.63 -3.33
C VAL A 426 17.82 19.07 -1.90
#